data_AF-A0A9W8ZNX0-F1
#
_entry.id   AF-A0A9W8ZNX0-F1
#
_cell.length_a   1.000
_cell.length_b   1.000
_cell.length_c   1.000
_cell.angle_alpha   90.00
_cell.angle_beta   90.00
_cell.angle_gamma   90.00
#
_symmetry.space_group_name_H-M   'P 1'
#
loop_
_entity.id
_entity.type
_entity.pdbx_description
1 polymer ?
#
loop_
_entity_poly.entity_id
_entity_poly.type
_entity_poly.pdbx_seq_one_letter_code
_entity_poly.pdbx_strand_id
1 'polypeptide(L)'
;MQSWRQIYWGRTRKQFVDGLTDILKMTGADPPSRAPHTLFSFNSQEDLRMYATGCDADIGGNSTVNLDLDEASAPHTHIQTHNARTTHATAKFWGDMRLDVRPQYQGRVRGGYAAFRNKPRPTLFGDILDNIEFHEYLALRLRVSGDPITHNSYFVNLQTNGPITTDVWQHRLFFRKKNEWEDVFIPFRNFVRTNNGELSEIQLEMSPHLRSVGISLLGGNSAVSGKYQLNIDSIRIVNEEDAVSDLGNLA
;
A
#
# COMPACT_ATOMS: atom_id res chain seq x y z
N MET A 1 16.19 20.76 0.10
CA MET A 1 16.16 19.49 -0.66
C MET A 1 17.22 18.57 -0.08
N GLN A 2 16.84 17.53 0.67
CA GLN A 2 17.80 16.50 1.10
C GLN A 2 18.24 15.68 -0.11
N SER A 3 19.54 15.44 -0.27
CA SER A 3 20.05 14.69 -1.41
C SER A 3 19.79 13.18 -1.23
N TRP A 4 19.58 12.46 -2.33
CA TRP A 4 19.40 11.00 -2.32
C TRP A 4 20.52 10.25 -1.57
N ARG A 5 21.73 10.81 -1.57
CA ARG A 5 22.88 10.30 -0.81
C ARG A 5 22.69 10.41 0.71
N GLN A 6 22.07 11.47 1.21
CA GLN A 6 21.83 11.66 2.64
C GLN A 6 20.81 10.65 3.19
N ILE A 7 19.75 10.37 2.42
CA ILE A 7 18.73 9.35 2.76
C ILE A 7 19.37 7.95 2.80
N TYR A 8 20.22 7.65 1.82
CA TYR A 8 20.94 6.38 1.73
C TYR A 8 21.90 6.13 2.90
N TRP A 9 22.71 7.14 3.24
CA TRP A 9 23.62 7.08 4.39
C TRP A 9 22.87 7.01 5.73
N GLY A 10 21.75 7.73 5.86
CA GLY A 10 20.89 7.67 7.04
C GLY A 10 20.31 6.28 7.30
N ARG A 11 19.78 5.62 6.25
CA ARG A 11 19.24 4.25 6.34
C ARG A 11 20.33 3.23 6.66
N THR A 12 21.49 3.36 6.02
CA THR A 12 22.65 2.49 6.28
C THR A 12 23.11 2.60 7.74
N ARG A 13 23.23 3.82 8.26
CA ARG A 13 23.60 4.05 9.67
C ARG A 13 22.55 3.47 10.62
N LYS A 14 21.26 3.62 10.31
CA LYS A 14 20.17 3.04 11.09
C LYS A 14 20.28 1.51 11.14
N GLN A 15 20.40 0.83 10.00
CA GLN A 15 20.54 -0.63 9.99
C GLN A 15 21.78 -1.12 10.75
N PHE A 16 22.89 -0.41 10.66
CA PHE A 16 24.09 -0.77 11.41
C PHE A 16 23.90 -0.60 12.92
N VAL A 17 23.24 0.47 13.36
CA VAL A 17 22.91 0.70 14.78
C VAL A 17 21.89 -0.31 15.28
N ASP A 18 20.84 -0.57 14.51
CA ASP A 18 19.79 -1.55 14.86
C ASP A 18 20.41 -2.95 14.96
N GLY A 19 21.21 -3.37 13.96
CA GLY A 19 21.91 -4.65 13.97
C GLY A 19 22.92 -4.81 15.11
N LEU A 20 23.65 -3.75 15.49
CA LEU A 20 24.50 -3.76 16.69
C LEU A 20 23.68 -3.86 17.99
N THR A 21 22.53 -3.18 18.03
CA THR A 21 21.62 -3.21 19.18
C THR A 21 21.02 -4.60 19.36
N ASP A 22 20.66 -5.26 18.27
CA ASP A 22 20.09 -6.61 18.27
C ASP A 22 21.12 -7.66 18.73
N ILE A 23 22.39 -7.51 18.31
CA ILE A 23 23.49 -8.36 18.78
C ILE A 23 23.75 -8.15 20.28
N LEU A 24 23.76 -6.89 20.73
CA LEU A 24 23.96 -6.55 22.15
C LEU A 24 22.80 -7.03 23.03
N LYS A 25 21.57 -7.04 22.51
CA LYS A 25 20.37 -7.53 23.21
C LYS A 25 20.18 -9.05 23.11
N MET A 26 21.03 -9.75 22.36
CA MET A 26 20.87 -11.19 22.08
C MET A 26 19.47 -11.53 21.51
N THR A 27 18.85 -10.62 20.77
CA THR A 27 17.48 -10.77 20.22
C THR A 27 17.34 -11.93 19.22
N GLY A 28 18.46 -12.55 18.82
CA GLY A 28 18.47 -13.76 17.98
C GLY A 28 17.97 -15.03 18.68
N ALA A 29 17.71 -14.99 19.99
CA ALA A 29 17.14 -16.09 20.77
C ALA A 29 15.63 -15.92 21.07
N ASP A 30 15.06 -14.74 20.80
CA ASP A 30 13.64 -14.50 21.01
C ASP A 30 12.82 -15.09 19.86
N PRO A 31 11.64 -15.68 20.13
CA PRO A 31 10.75 -16.11 19.07
C PRO A 31 10.36 -14.90 18.21
N PRO A 32 10.27 -15.06 16.88
CA PRO A 32 9.93 -13.96 15.98
C PRO A 32 8.58 -13.34 16.35
N SER A 33 8.53 -12.01 16.37
CA SER A 33 7.34 -11.26 16.82
C SER A 33 6.15 -11.51 15.91
N ARG A 34 5.01 -11.87 16.53
CA ARG A 34 3.70 -12.01 15.89
C ARG A 34 2.79 -10.81 16.13
N ALA A 35 3.25 -9.79 16.86
CA ALA A 35 2.46 -8.61 17.18
C ALA A 35 2.12 -7.80 15.92
N PRO A 36 0.99 -7.06 15.89
CA PRO A 36 0.66 -6.14 14.81
C PRO A 36 1.82 -5.21 14.46
N HIS A 37 2.13 -5.11 13.18
CA HIS A 37 3.21 -4.26 12.70
C HIS A 37 2.73 -3.35 11.58
N THR A 38 2.92 -2.03 11.75
CA THR A 38 2.65 -1.05 10.69
C THR A 38 3.79 -1.05 9.69
N LEU A 39 3.50 -1.45 8.45
CA LEU A 39 4.49 -1.47 7.37
C LEU A 39 4.82 -0.06 6.89
N PHE A 40 3.78 0.76 6.68
CA PHE A 40 3.93 2.10 6.16
C PHE A 40 2.92 3.08 6.77
N SER A 41 3.39 4.29 7.04
CA SER A 41 2.59 5.42 7.55
C SER A 41 2.28 6.44 6.45
N PHE A 42 1.30 7.31 6.72
CA PHE A 42 0.84 8.37 5.83
C PHE A 42 0.61 9.68 6.57
N ASN A 43 1.33 9.88 7.67
CA ASN A 43 0.94 10.85 8.71
C ASN A 43 1.62 12.21 8.53
N SER A 44 2.52 12.31 7.55
CA SER A 44 3.32 13.49 7.28
C SER A 44 3.65 13.62 5.80
N GLN A 45 4.06 14.82 5.38
CA GLN A 45 4.53 15.04 4.01
C GLN A 45 5.79 14.21 3.71
N GLU A 46 6.64 13.99 4.71
CA GLU A 46 7.83 13.14 4.65
C GLU A 46 7.45 11.69 4.33
N ASP A 47 6.38 11.17 4.95
CA ASP A 47 5.85 9.85 4.63
C ASP A 47 5.37 9.78 3.19
N LEU A 48 4.62 10.78 2.70
CA LEU A 48 4.13 10.79 1.32
C LEU A 48 5.27 10.83 0.28
N ARG A 49 6.42 11.44 0.60
CA ARG A 49 7.61 11.43 -0.27
C ARG A 49 8.16 10.02 -0.50
N MET A 50 7.85 9.08 0.38
CA MET A 50 8.23 7.67 0.26
C MET A 50 7.37 6.91 -0.76
N TYR A 51 6.34 7.54 -1.34
CA TYR A 51 5.50 6.92 -2.35
C TYR A 51 5.78 7.50 -3.74
N ALA A 52 5.54 6.68 -4.75
CA ALA A 52 5.49 7.06 -6.15
C ALA A 52 4.06 6.86 -6.64
N THR A 53 3.56 7.84 -7.40
CA THR A 53 2.30 7.76 -8.13
C THR A 53 2.58 7.51 -9.61
N GLY A 54 1.61 6.98 -10.33
CA GLY A 54 1.65 6.81 -11.78
C GLY A 54 0.26 6.57 -12.34
N CYS A 55 0.02 6.98 -13.57
CA CYS A 55 -1.25 6.76 -14.27
C CYS A 55 -1.02 6.64 -15.77
N ASP A 56 -2.07 6.30 -16.51
CA ASP A 56 -1.99 6.15 -17.96
C ASP A 56 -1.49 7.40 -18.72
N ALA A 57 -1.49 8.59 -18.09
CA ALA A 57 -0.95 9.81 -18.67
C ALA A 57 0.53 9.69 -19.06
N ASP A 58 1.28 8.84 -18.37
CA ASP A 58 2.70 8.55 -18.65
C ASP A 58 2.90 7.85 -20.01
N ILE A 59 1.87 7.15 -20.48
CA ILE A 59 1.86 6.41 -21.76
C ILE A 59 0.90 7.03 -22.79
N GLY A 60 0.39 8.24 -22.52
CA GLY A 60 -0.45 8.98 -23.47
C GLY A 60 -1.95 8.95 -23.18
N GLY A 61 -2.37 8.40 -22.04
CA GLY A 61 -3.72 8.53 -21.50
C GLY A 61 -4.05 9.93 -20.98
N ASN A 62 -5.31 10.09 -20.55
CA ASN A 62 -5.85 11.34 -20.03
C ASN A 62 -6.27 11.25 -18.56
N SER A 63 -5.98 10.15 -17.85
CA SER A 63 -6.26 10.05 -16.42
C SER A 63 -5.39 11.00 -15.62
N THR A 64 -5.82 11.30 -14.39
CA THR A 64 -5.03 12.09 -13.43
C THR A 64 -4.79 11.29 -12.16
N VAL A 65 -3.70 11.60 -11.45
CA VAL A 65 -3.34 10.92 -10.20
C VAL A 65 -2.71 11.90 -9.22
N ASN A 66 -3.19 11.88 -7.99
CA ASN A 66 -2.70 12.69 -6.89
C ASN A 66 -2.64 11.85 -5.61
N LEU A 67 -1.67 12.18 -4.75
CA LEU A 67 -1.52 11.60 -3.42
C LEU A 67 -1.14 12.71 -2.45
N ASP A 68 -2.11 13.19 -1.71
CA ASP A 68 -1.99 14.33 -0.82
C ASP A 68 -2.23 13.95 0.64
N LEU A 69 -1.83 14.84 1.55
CA LEU A 69 -2.13 14.71 2.96
C LEU A 69 -3.52 15.29 3.26
N ASP A 70 -4.32 14.58 4.04
CA ASP A 70 -5.66 14.96 4.48
C ASP A 70 -5.73 14.95 6.01
N GLU A 71 -5.62 16.14 6.58
CA GLU A 71 -5.71 16.38 8.03
C GLU A 71 -7.16 16.45 8.52
N ALA A 72 -8.12 16.73 7.63
CA ALA A 72 -9.51 16.97 7.98
C ALA A 72 -10.32 15.67 8.13
N SER A 73 -9.95 14.64 7.37
CA SER A 73 -10.67 13.36 7.34
C SER A 73 -10.10 12.29 8.26
N ALA A 74 -9.11 12.64 9.10
CA ALA A 74 -8.43 11.72 10.00
C ALA A 74 -9.41 10.89 10.82
N PRO A 75 -9.30 9.55 10.84
CA PRO A 75 -10.13 8.74 11.71
C PRO A 75 -9.83 9.13 13.16
N HIS A 76 -10.87 9.28 13.97
CA HIS A 76 -10.68 9.32 15.41
C HIS A 76 -10.14 7.96 15.84
N THR A 77 -8.87 7.89 16.26
CA THR A 77 -8.33 6.70 16.89
C THR A 77 -9.04 6.52 18.24
N HIS A 78 -9.84 5.46 18.36
CA HIS A 78 -10.43 5.04 19.64
C HIS A 78 -9.52 4.03 20.34
N ILE A 79 -8.21 4.27 20.35
CA ILE A 79 -7.33 3.65 21.34
C ILE A 79 -7.40 4.56 22.56
N GLN A 80 -8.25 4.19 23.52
CA GLN A 80 -8.32 4.82 24.84
C GLN A 80 -7.07 4.46 25.64
N THR A 81 -5.93 5.06 25.32
CA THR A 81 -4.90 5.31 26.33
C THR A 81 -5.18 6.70 26.89
N HIS A 82 -5.49 6.76 28.18
CA HIS A 82 -5.80 8.00 28.89
C HIS A 82 -4.79 9.12 28.52
N ASN A 83 -5.33 10.20 27.95
CA ASN A 83 -4.70 11.48 27.58
C ASN A 83 -4.26 11.63 26.11
N ALA A 84 -4.99 12.52 25.40
CA ALA A 84 -4.80 13.08 24.05
C ALA A 84 -5.44 12.32 22.86
N ARG A 85 -6.59 12.83 22.39
CA ARG A 85 -7.09 12.63 21.01
C ARG A 85 -6.06 13.20 20.04
N THR A 86 -5.29 12.37 19.37
CA THR A 86 -4.40 12.79 18.30
C THR A 86 -5.02 12.41 16.96
N THR A 87 -5.71 13.36 16.33
CA THR A 87 -6.05 13.23 14.90
C THR A 87 -4.74 13.35 14.13
N HIS A 88 -4.25 12.23 13.60
CA HIS A 88 -3.08 12.24 12.73
C HIS A 88 -3.55 12.30 11.28
N ALA A 89 -2.77 12.98 10.44
CA ALA A 89 -3.13 13.16 9.04
C ALA A 89 -3.17 11.81 8.30
N THR A 90 -3.97 11.73 7.24
CA THR A 90 -4.12 10.52 6.41
C THR A 90 -3.71 10.81 4.98
N ALA A 91 -3.45 9.78 4.17
CA ALA A 91 -3.28 9.98 2.74
C ALA A 91 -4.64 10.08 2.04
N LYS A 92 -4.69 10.90 0.98
CA LYS A 92 -5.78 10.98 0.02
C LYS A 92 -5.24 10.66 -1.37
N PHE A 93 -5.55 9.48 -1.87
CA PHE A 93 -5.29 9.07 -3.24
C PHE A 93 -6.52 9.42 -4.10
N TRP A 94 -6.37 10.28 -5.10
CA TRP A 94 -7.52 10.80 -5.86
C TRP A 94 -7.17 11.25 -7.27
N GLY A 95 -8.20 11.35 -8.12
CA GLY A 95 -8.07 11.80 -9.50
C GLY A 95 -9.35 11.61 -10.30
N ASP A 96 -9.22 11.70 -11.62
CA ASP A 96 -10.25 11.40 -12.61
C ASP A 96 -9.74 10.28 -13.51
N MET A 97 -10.46 9.15 -13.51
CA MET A 97 -10.17 7.97 -14.32
C MET A 97 -10.77 8.16 -15.71
N ARG A 98 -9.91 8.18 -16.72
CA ARG A 98 -10.26 8.37 -18.13
C ARG A 98 -9.87 7.14 -18.93
N LEU A 99 -10.70 6.78 -19.90
CA LEU A 99 -10.43 5.67 -20.82
C LEU A 99 -9.91 6.15 -22.17
N ASP A 100 -10.16 7.43 -22.47
CA ASP A 100 -9.64 8.08 -23.65
C ASP A 100 -8.15 8.41 -23.52
N VAL A 101 -7.48 8.39 -24.66
CA VAL A 101 -6.05 8.71 -24.81
C VAL A 101 -5.91 9.93 -25.71
N ARG A 102 -4.75 10.59 -25.65
CA ARG A 102 -4.46 11.73 -26.53
C ARG A 102 -4.54 11.29 -28.00
N PRO A 103 -5.00 12.16 -28.92
CA PRO A 103 -5.27 11.78 -30.31
C PRO A 103 -4.14 11.01 -31.00
N GLN A 104 -2.89 11.38 -30.75
CA GLN A 104 -1.71 10.73 -31.35
C GLN A 104 -1.44 9.29 -30.86
N TYR A 105 -2.08 8.84 -29.78
CA TYR A 105 -1.93 7.50 -29.19
C TYR A 105 -3.16 6.60 -29.38
N GLN A 106 -4.20 7.10 -30.04
CA GLN A 106 -5.41 6.32 -30.32
C GLN A 106 -5.08 5.03 -31.09
N GLY A 107 -5.63 3.90 -30.64
CA GLY A 107 -5.38 2.57 -31.22
C GLY A 107 -4.02 1.96 -30.91
N ARG A 108 -3.12 2.68 -30.21
CA ARG A 108 -1.77 2.18 -29.84
C ARG A 108 -1.63 1.88 -28.36
N VAL A 109 -2.36 2.62 -27.54
CA VAL A 109 -2.30 2.52 -26.08
C VAL A 109 -3.72 2.37 -25.55
N ARG A 110 -3.85 1.57 -24.49
CA ARG A 110 -5.08 1.46 -23.72
C ARG A 110 -4.93 2.23 -22.42
N GLY A 111 -5.76 3.26 -22.25
CA GLY A 111 -5.87 4.00 -20.99
C GLY A 111 -6.68 3.25 -19.94
N GLY A 112 -6.82 3.87 -18.78
CA GLY A 112 -7.65 3.42 -17.68
C GLY A 112 -6.87 2.81 -16.52
N TYR A 113 -5.79 3.44 -16.05
CA TYR A 113 -5.18 3.09 -14.77
C TYR A 113 -4.64 4.31 -14.01
N ALA A 114 -4.68 4.23 -12.68
CA ALA A 114 -3.97 5.12 -11.78
C ALA A 114 -3.53 4.32 -10.54
N ALA A 115 -2.35 4.59 -10.01
CA ALA A 115 -1.81 3.83 -8.90
C ALA A 115 -0.83 4.65 -8.05
N PHE A 116 -0.59 4.16 -6.84
CA PHE A 116 0.56 4.54 -6.04
C PHE A 116 1.20 3.29 -5.41
N ARG A 117 2.48 3.40 -5.05
CA ARG A 117 3.21 2.38 -4.27
C ARG A 117 4.33 3.01 -3.47
N ASN A 118 4.78 2.35 -2.40
CA ASN A 118 6.01 2.80 -1.73
C ASN A 118 7.22 2.61 -2.67
N LYS A 119 8.17 3.53 -2.57
CA LYS A 119 9.43 3.48 -3.28
C LYS A 119 10.33 2.38 -2.69
N PRO A 120 11.23 1.80 -3.50
CA PRO A 120 12.28 0.94 -2.99
C PRO A 120 13.07 1.62 -1.87
N ARG A 121 13.52 0.82 -0.90
CA ARG A 121 14.30 1.29 0.25
C ARG A 121 15.73 0.72 0.17
N PRO A 122 16.57 1.18 -0.78
CA PRO A 122 17.93 0.65 -0.94
C PRO A 122 18.85 1.07 0.21
N THR A 123 19.78 0.18 0.56
CA THR A 123 20.92 0.35 1.47
C THR A 123 22.21 -0.15 0.79
N LEU A 124 23.38 -0.06 1.46
CA LEU A 124 24.63 -0.66 0.95
C LEU A 124 24.59 -2.19 0.85
N PHE A 125 23.63 -2.83 1.52
CA PHE A 125 23.54 -4.28 1.63
C PHE A 125 22.32 -4.86 0.89
N GLY A 126 21.67 -4.07 0.04
CA GLY A 126 20.46 -4.44 -0.68
C GLY A 126 19.26 -3.59 -0.28
N ASP A 127 18.06 -4.01 -0.67
CA ASP A 127 16.83 -3.31 -0.29
C ASP A 127 16.34 -3.76 1.08
N ILE A 128 15.77 -2.83 1.85
CA ILE A 128 15.01 -3.16 3.06
C ILE A 128 13.70 -3.81 2.64
N LEU A 129 13.50 -5.05 3.10
CA LEU A 129 12.30 -5.85 2.89
C LEU A 129 11.67 -6.15 4.25
N ASP A 130 10.34 -6.17 4.32
CA ASP A 130 9.61 -6.51 5.54
C ASP A 130 9.31 -8.01 5.55
N ASN A 131 9.63 -8.70 6.64
CA ASN A 131 9.29 -10.13 6.78
C ASN A 131 7.83 -10.25 7.23
N ILE A 132 7.00 -10.92 6.42
CA ILE A 132 5.58 -11.17 6.68
C ILE A 132 5.27 -12.63 7.04
N GLU A 133 6.29 -13.49 7.20
CA GLU A 133 6.16 -14.93 7.47
C GLU A 133 5.28 -15.25 8.71
N PHE A 134 5.29 -14.37 9.71
CA PHE A 134 4.62 -14.57 10.99
C PHE A 134 3.27 -13.85 11.12
N HIS A 135 2.74 -13.36 10.00
CA HIS A 135 1.47 -12.64 9.93
C HIS A 135 0.59 -13.20 8.82
N GLU A 136 -0.68 -13.45 9.13
CA GLU A 136 -1.60 -14.09 8.18
C GLU A 136 -2.31 -13.10 7.24
N TYR A 137 -2.47 -11.84 7.67
CA TYR A 137 -3.29 -10.86 6.98
C TYR A 137 -2.53 -9.56 6.71
N LEU A 138 -2.80 -8.99 5.54
CA LEU A 138 -2.63 -7.56 5.29
C LEU A 138 -3.88 -6.83 5.79
N ALA A 139 -3.71 -5.87 6.70
CA ALA A 139 -4.77 -5.04 7.23
C ALA A 139 -4.64 -3.61 6.69
N LEU A 140 -5.73 -3.10 6.12
CA LEU A 140 -5.80 -1.78 5.49
C LEU A 140 -6.93 -0.99 6.11
N ARG A 141 -6.64 0.19 6.68
CA ARG A 141 -7.67 1.11 7.13
C ARG A 141 -7.94 2.16 6.05
N LEU A 142 -9.12 2.06 5.44
CA LEU A 142 -9.45 2.77 4.20
C LEU A 142 -10.81 3.46 4.29
N ARG A 143 -10.99 4.54 3.52
CA ARG A 143 -12.30 5.15 3.25
C ARG A 143 -12.43 5.42 1.76
N VAL A 144 -13.38 4.72 1.12
CA VAL A 144 -13.68 4.91 -0.31
C VAL A 144 -14.68 6.05 -0.52
N SER A 145 -14.41 6.88 -1.52
CA SER A 145 -15.23 8.02 -1.96
C SER A 145 -15.11 8.24 -3.48
N GLY A 146 -15.79 9.26 -3.99
CA GLY A 146 -15.84 9.56 -5.43
C GLY A 146 -17.08 8.98 -6.10
N ASP A 147 -16.99 8.75 -7.41
CA ASP A 147 -18.11 8.24 -8.19
C ASP A 147 -18.34 6.75 -7.88
N PRO A 148 -19.59 6.33 -7.58
CA PRO A 148 -19.88 4.96 -7.15
C PRO A 148 -19.42 3.86 -8.11
N ILE A 149 -19.33 4.16 -9.42
CA ILE A 149 -18.86 3.23 -10.44
C ILE A 149 -17.39 2.83 -10.25
N THR A 150 -16.59 3.66 -9.55
CA THR A 150 -15.16 3.43 -9.31
C THR A 150 -14.88 2.53 -8.09
N HIS A 151 -15.85 2.37 -7.18
CA HIS A 151 -15.61 1.78 -5.86
C HIS A 151 -15.14 0.32 -5.91
N ASN A 152 -15.57 -0.44 -6.92
CA ASN A 152 -15.20 -1.84 -7.07
C ASN A 152 -13.96 -2.03 -7.97
N SER A 153 -13.24 -0.98 -8.34
CA SER A 153 -12.13 -1.07 -9.30
C SER A 153 -10.75 -0.92 -8.66
N TYR A 154 -10.68 -0.91 -7.33
CA TYR A 154 -9.42 -0.83 -6.59
C TYR A 154 -8.81 -2.22 -6.36
N PHE A 155 -7.48 -2.28 -6.43
CA PHE A 155 -6.68 -3.47 -6.20
C PHE A 155 -5.47 -3.13 -5.35
N VAL A 156 -5.11 -4.03 -4.45
CA VAL A 156 -3.86 -4.00 -3.70
C VAL A 156 -2.84 -4.83 -4.44
N ASN A 157 -1.63 -4.30 -4.56
CA ASN A 157 -0.52 -4.88 -5.29
C ASN A 157 0.65 -5.06 -4.32
N LEU A 158 1.12 -6.29 -4.15
CA LEU A 158 2.31 -6.61 -3.38
C LEU A 158 3.44 -7.03 -4.32
N GLN A 159 4.61 -6.45 -4.12
CA GLN A 159 5.83 -6.95 -4.74
C GLN A 159 6.65 -7.62 -3.65
N THR A 160 6.98 -8.89 -3.84
CA THR A 160 7.83 -9.65 -2.92
C THR A 160 9.20 -9.89 -3.54
N ASN A 161 10.16 -10.35 -2.76
CA ASN A 161 11.44 -10.79 -3.32
C ASN A 161 11.23 -12.04 -4.18
N GLY A 162 11.73 -12.02 -5.41
CA GLY A 162 11.54 -13.11 -6.35
C GLY A 162 12.43 -12.93 -7.58
N PRO A 163 12.57 -13.97 -8.41
CA PRO A 163 13.43 -13.95 -9.59
C PRO A 163 12.93 -13.00 -10.68
N ILE A 164 11.62 -12.72 -10.69
CA ILE A 164 10.96 -11.88 -11.69
C ILE A 164 10.46 -10.61 -11.00
N THR A 165 11.12 -9.49 -11.29
CA THR A 165 10.79 -8.19 -10.66
C THR A 165 9.47 -7.61 -11.17
N THR A 166 8.93 -8.09 -12.28
CA THR A 166 7.64 -7.67 -12.82
C THR A 166 6.46 -8.42 -12.20
N ASP A 167 6.71 -9.46 -11.40
CA ASP A 167 5.65 -10.20 -10.73
C ASP A 167 5.04 -9.34 -9.62
N VAL A 168 3.71 -9.30 -9.62
CA VAL A 168 2.91 -8.59 -8.64
C VAL A 168 1.86 -9.56 -8.11
N TRP A 169 1.68 -9.56 -6.81
CA TRP A 169 0.60 -10.26 -6.14
C TRP A 169 -0.56 -9.30 -5.99
N GLN A 170 -1.70 -9.63 -6.57
CA GLN A 170 -2.82 -8.72 -6.69
C GLN A 170 -4.06 -9.27 -6.00
N HIS A 171 -4.77 -8.40 -5.29
CA HIS A 171 -6.07 -8.71 -4.70
C HIS A 171 -7.03 -7.54 -4.90
N ARG A 172 -8.29 -7.82 -5.24
CA ARG A 172 -9.32 -6.79 -5.42
C ARG A 172 -9.82 -6.29 -4.07
N LEU A 173 -10.00 -4.99 -3.92
CA LEU A 173 -10.62 -4.42 -2.73
C LEU A 173 -12.15 -4.44 -2.87
N PHE A 174 -12.81 -4.87 -1.81
CA PHE A 174 -14.26 -4.83 -1.66
C PHE A 174 -14.58 -3.98 -0.44
N PHE A 175 -15.39 -2.94 -0.64
CA PHE A 175 -15.80 -2.03 0.42
C PHE A 175 -17.23 -2.36 0.84
N ARG A 176 -17.46 -2.46 2.15
CA ARG A 176 -18.80 -2.64 2.73
C ARG A 176 -19.45 -1.29 3.02
N LYS A 177 -18.64 -0.30 3.37
CA LYS A 177 -19.09 1.05 3.73
C LYS A 177 -18.71 2.04 2.64
N LYS A 178 -19.51 3.10 2.48
CA LYS A 178 -19.26 4.18 1.51
C LYS A 178 -19.04 5.47 2.28
N ASN A 179 -17.99 6.21 1.95
CA ASN A 179 -17.62 7.46 2.64
C ASN A 179 -17.40 7.32 4.15
N GLU A 180 -17.15 6.09 4.64
CA GLU A 180 -16.81 5.80 6.03
C GLU A 180 -15.52 4.99 6.09
N TRP A 181 -14.82 5.11 7.21
CA TRP A 181 -13.64 4.31 7.49
C TRP A 181 -14.04 2.85 7.77
N GLU A 182 -13.36 1.92 7.11
CA GLU A 182 -13.45 0.50 7.39
C GLU A 182 -12.06 -0.15 7.37
N ASP A 183 -11.90 -1.20 8.17
CA ASP A 183 -10.71 -2.04 8.15
C ASP A 183 -10.96 -3.22 7.20
N VAL A 184 -10.08 -3.37 6.21
CA VAL A 184 -10.08 -4.46 5.24
C VAL A 184 -8.94 -5.41 5.55
N PHE A 185 -9.28 -6.64 5.92
CA PHE A 185 -8.32 -7.71 6.21
C PHE A 185 -8.26 -8.68 5.03
N ILE A 186 -7.07 -8.87 4.47
CA ILE A 186 -6.84 -9.71 3.30
C ILE A 186 -5.83 -10.80 3.66
N PRO A 187 -6.23 -12.08 3.70
CA PRO A 187 -5.27 -13.17 3.86
C PRO A 187 -4.22 -13.14 2.75
N PHE A 188 -2.93 -13.29 3.08
CA PHE A 188 -1.88 -13.32 2.06
C PHE A 188 -2.10 -14.43 1.01
N ARG A 189 -2.64 -15.57 1.43
CA ARG A 189 -3.03 -16.69 0.55
C ARG A 189 -4.08 -16.35 -0.51
N ASN A 190 -4.83 -15.26 -0.36
CA ASN A 190 -5.85 -14.86 -1.32
C ASN A 190 -5.28 -14.01 -2.47
N PHE A 191 -4.05 -13.52 -2.36
CA PHE A 191 -3.44 -12.76 -3.44
C PHE A 191 -3.09 -13.68 -4.61
N VAL A 192 -3.36 -13.21 -5.82
CA VAL A 192 -3.09 -13.95 -7.05
C VAL A 192 -1.90 -13.31 -7.76
N ARG A 193 -0.93 -14.14 -8.19
CA ARG A 193 0.23 -13.63 -8.93
C ARG A 193 -0.16 -13.25 -10.35
N THR A 194 0.16 -12.03 -10.72
CA THR A 194 0.03 -11.50 -12.07
C THR A 194 1.39 -11.05 -12.59
N ASN A 195 1.57 -11.18 -13.90
CA ASN A 195 2.71 -10.62 -14.63
C ASN A 195 2.15 -9.71 -15.72
N ASN A 196 2.50 -8.42 -15.68
CA ASN A 196 1.95 -7.40 -16.59
C ASN A 196 0.40 -7.39 -16.67
N GLY A 197 -0.28 -7.76 -15.59
CA GLY A 197 -1.74 -7.81 -15.51
C GLY A 197 -2.37 -9.11 -16.01
N GLU A 198 -1.57 -10.07 -16.49
CA GLU A 198 -2.02 -11.41 -16.87
C GLU A 198 -1.78 -12.40 -15.72
N LEU A 199 -2.68 -13.37 -15.57
CA LEU A 199 -2.54 -14.42 -14.57
C LEU A 199 -1.32 -15.28 -14.87
N SER A 200 -0.47 -15.51 -13.88
CA SER A 200 0.68 -16.40 -14.06
C SER A 200 0.23 -17.85 -13.97
N GLU A 201 0.51 -18.65 -15.00
CA GLU A 201 0.18 -20.08 -15.04
C GLU A 201 1.03 -20.91 -14.06
N ILE A 202 2.24 -20.44 -13.74
CA ILE A 202 3.16 -21.13 -12.83
C ILE A 202 2.72 -20.85 -11.39
N GLN A 203 2.32 -21.86 -10.65
CA GLN A 203 2.07 -21.71 -9.21
C GLN A 203 3.42 -21.62 -8.48
N LEU A 204 3.72 -20.42 -7.94
CA LEU A 204 4.81 -20.22 -6.98
C LEU A 204 4.13 -19.76 -5.69
N GLU A 205 4.78 -19.99 -4.57
CA GLU A 205 4.35 -19.42 -3.30
C GLU A 205 4.82 -17.96 -3.18
N MET A 206 4.07 -17.16 -2.43
CA MET A 206 4.46 -15.79 -2.12
C MET A 206 5.69 -15.82 -1.20
N SER A 207 6.75 -15.14 -1.61
CA SER A 207 7.91 -14.95 -0.74
C SER A 207 7.54 -14.12 0.49
N PRO A 208 7.99 -14.49 1.70
CA PRO A 208 7.69 -13.73 2.91
C PRO A 208 8.43 -12.40 2.99
N HIS A 209 9.30 -12.09 2.04
CA HIS A 209 10.07 -10.84 2.02
C HIS A 209 9.38 -9.80 1.16
N LEU A 210 8.54 -8.97 1.79
CA LEU A 210 7.76 -7.93 1.14
C LEU A 210 8.64 -6.72 0.78
N ARG A 211 8.61 -6.32 -0.49
CA ARG A 211 9.36 -5.17 -1.04
C ARG A 211 8.51 -3.92 -1.13
N SER A 212 7.28 -4.06 -1.65
CA SER A 212 6.38 -2.93 -1.78
C SER A 212 4.92 -3.31 -1.68
N VAL A 213 4.13 -2.38 -1.16
CA VAL A 213 2.68 -2.36 -1.20
C VAL A 213 2.24 -1.15 -2.02
N GLY A 214 1.30 -1.37 -2.92
CA GLY A 214 0.65 -0.31 -3.69
C GLY A 214 -0.83 -0.55 -3.83
N ILE A 215 -1.57 0.50 -4.19
CA ILE A 215 -2.98 0.41 -4.55
C ILE A 215 -3.15 1.01 -5.93
N SER A 216 -3.91 0.33 -6.78
CA SER A 216 -4.25 0.77 -8.12
C SER A 216 -5.76 0.79 -8.34
N LEU A 217 -6.24 1.77 -9.10
CA LEU A 217 -7.56 1.78 -9.70
C LEU A 217 -7.45 1.36 -11.17
N LEU A 218 -8.21 0.35 -11.58
CA LEU A 218 -8.19 -0.19 -12.94
C LEU A 218 -9.53 0.04 -13.65
N GLY A 219 -9.54 0.91 -14.65
CA GLY A 219 -10.71 1.25 -15.46
C GLY A 219 -10.72 0.56 -16.83
N GLY A 220 -9.56 0.32 -17.42
CA GLY A 220 -9.42 -0.07 -18.83
C GLY A 220 -10.17 -1.36 -19.22
N ASN A 221 -10.05 -2.41 -18.41
CA ASN A 221 -10.71 -3.71 -18.66
C ASN A 221 -12.19 -3.73 -18.29
N SER A 222 -12.61 -2.85 -17.39
CA SER A 222 -13.97 -2.86 -16.83
C SER A 222 -14.84 -1.71 -17.37
N ALA A 223 -14.32 -0.93 -18.32
CA ALA A 223 -14.95 0.29 -18.84
C ALA A 223 -15.39 1.27 -17.73
N VAL A 224 -14.58 1.39 -16.66
CA VAL A 224 -14.87 2.27 -15.52
C VAL A 224 -14.12 3.59 -15.70
N SER A 225 -14.87 4.69 -15.70
CA SER A 225 -14.37 6.06 -15.73
C SER A 225 -15.11 6.93 -14.71
N GLY A 226 -14.46 8.00 -14.24
CA GLY A 226 -15.05 8.95 -13.31
C GLY A 226 -14.08 9.38 -12.21
N LYS A 227 -14.55 10.30 -11.36
CA LYS A 227 -13.79 10.79 -10.21
C LYS A 227 -13.63 9.67 -9.20
N TYR A 228 -12.42 9.51 -8.69
CA TYR A 228 -12.11 8.50 -7.69
C TYR A 228 -11.40 9.12 -6.49
N GLN A 229 -11.68 8.57 -5.31
CA GLN A 229 -10.95 8.92 -4.10
C GLN A 229 -10.86 7.71 -3.15
N LEU A 230 -9.69 7.53 -2.57
CA LEU A 230 -9.42 6.58 -1.51
C LEU A 230 -8.58 7.28 -0.45
N ASN A 231 -9.11 7.41 0.76
CA ASN A 231 -8.32 7.82 1.91
C ASN A 231 -7.69 6.59 2.56
N ILE A 232 -6.43 6.71 2.98
CA ILE A 232 -5.62 5.64 3.58
C ILE A 232 -5.05 6.15 4.90
N ASP A 233 -5.36 5.44 5.96
CA ASP A 233 -4.84 5.70 7.30
C ASP A 233 -3.59 4.86 7.56
N SER A 234 -3.70 3.53 7.41
CA SER A 234 -2.62 2.62 7.74
C SER A 234 -2.61 1.35 6.89
N ILE A 235 -1.40 0.83 6.69
CA ILE A 235 -1.12 -0.48 6.10
C ILE A 235 -0.34 -1.28 7.14
N ARG A 236 -0.94 -2.35 7.64
CA ARG A 236 -0.41 -3.19 8.72
C ARG A 236 -0.35 -4.66 8.29
N ILE A 237 0.46 -5.42 9.01
CA ILE A 237 0.41 -6.88 9.03
C ILE A 237 -0.05 -7.33 10.42
N VAL A 238 -0.98 -8.28 10.44
CA VAL A 238 -1.69 -8.73 11.65
C VAL A 238 -1.99 -10.22 11.57
N ASN A 239 -2.33 -10.82 12.71
CA ASN A 239 -2.87 -12.18 12.80
C ASN A 239 -4.37 -12.17 13.09
N GLU A 240 -4.99 -13.36 13.10
CA GLU A 240 -6.45 -13.50 13.29
C GLU A 240 -6.91 -12.90 14.62
N GLU A 241 -6.15 -13.12 15.70
CA GLU A 241 -6.42 -12.59 17.04
C GLU A 241 -6.56 -11.06 17.06
N ASP A 242 -5.77 -10.36 16.24
CA ASP A 242 -5.77 -8.91 16.14
C ASP A 242 -6.96 -8.42 15.31
N ALA A 243 -7.27 -9.12 14.21
CA ALA A 243 -8.39 -8.79 13.32
C ALA A 243 -9.75 -8.94 14.02
N VAL A 244 -9.91 -9.97 14.85
CA VAL A 244 -11.13 -10.17 15.65
C VAL A 244 -11.27 -9.09 16.72
N SER A 245 -10.18 -8.68 17.35
CA SER A 245 -10.20 -7.61 18.37
C SER A 245 -10.65 -6.26 17.79
N ASP A 246 -10.22 -5.93 16.56
CA ASP A 246 -10.63 -4.71 15.85
C ASP A 246 -12.13 -4.76 15.46
N LEU A 247 -12.67 -5.94 15.14
CA LEU A 247 -14.10 -6.12 14.84
C LEU A 247 -14.97 -6.12 16.11
N GLY A 248 -14.47 -6.68 17.22
CA GLY A 248 -15.17 -6.75 18.51
C GLY A 248 -15.34 -5.39 19.19
N ASN A 249 -14.42 -4.45 18.93
CA ASN A 249 -14.51 -3.06 19.42
C ASN A 249 -15.48 -2.17 18.61
N LEU A 250 -16.17 -2.72 17.61
CA LEU A 250 -17.17 -2.04 16.78
C LEU A 250 -18.62 -2.48 17.06
N ALA A 251 -18.84 -3.39 18.01
CA ALA A 251 -20.16 -3.85 18.48
C ALA A 251 -20.53 -3.20 19.81
#